data_AF-A0A7W7N426-F1
#
_entry.id   AF-A0A7W7N426-F1
#
_cell.length_a   1.000
_cell.length_b   1.000
_cell.length_c   1.000
_cell.angle_alpha   90.00
_cell.angle_beta   90.00
_cell.angle_gamma   90.00
#
_symmetry.space_group_name_H-M   'P 1'
#
loop_
_entity.id
_entity.type
_entity.pdbx_description
1 polymer ?
#
loop_
_entity_poly.entity_id
_entity_poly.type
_entity_poly.pdbx_seq_one_letter_code
_entity_poly.pdbx_strand_id
1 'polypeptide(L)' 'MTNRNVLPMSCPPRGLSRVEGAAYIGISVSKFDEMVADGRMPPPRPIDRRKVWDRLELDAAFTNLPHIEEDNPWDQVA' A
#
# COMPACT_ATOMS: atom_id res chain seq x y z
N MET A 1 -10.02 21.37 -13.03
CA MET A 1 -9.72 21.15 -11.60
C MET A 1 -8.25 21.45 -11.35
N THR A 2 -7.95 22.46 -10.52
CA THR A 2 -6.57 22.90 -10.27
C THR A 2 -5.91 21.97 -9.25
N ASN A 3 -5.07 21.05 -9.72
CA ASN A 3 -4.15 20.28 -8.87
C ASN A 3 -3.17 21.26 -8.21
N ARG A 4 -3.47 21.68 -6.98
CA ARG A 4 -2.55 22.44 -6.13
C ARG A 4 -1.43 21.49 -5.72
N ASN A 5 -0.41 21.36 -6.54
CA ASN A 5 0.87 20.81 -6.11
C ASN A 5 1.58 21.88 -5.26
N VAL A 6 1.08 22.07 -4.03
CA VAL A 6 1.69 22.96 -3.02
C VAL A 6 3.01 22.40 -2.48
N LEU A 7 3.29 21.12 -2.73
CA LEU A 7 4.54 20.47 -2.38
C LEU A 7 5.47 20.39 -3.60
N PRO A 8 6.79 20.51 -3.40
CA PRO A 8 7.75 20.24 -4.47
C PRO A 8 7.61 18.78 -4.93
N MET A 9 7.89 18.52 -6.21
CA MET A 9 7.77 17.17 -6.80
C MET A 9 8.64 16.11 -6.10
N SER A 10 9.66 16.53 -5.36
CA SER A 10 10.53 15.67 -4.56
C SER A 10 9.94 15.24 -3.21
N CYS A 11 8.81 15.82 -2.78
CA CYS A 11 8.15 15.50 -1.52
C CYS A 11 6.83 14.77 -1.79
N PRO A 12 6.85 13.43 -1.94
CA PRO A 12 5.63 12.68 -2.11
C PRO A 12 4.73 12.85 -0.88
N PRO A 13 3.41 13.02 -1.06
CA PRO A 13 2.49 13.19 0.05
C PRO A 13 2.59 12.01 1.01
N ARG A 14 2.63 12.31 2.31
CA ARG A 14 2.73 11.28 3.35
C ARG A 14 1.42 10.54 3.58
N GLY A 15 0.32 11.29 3.54
CA GLY A 15 -1.02 10.77 3.69
C GLY A 15 -1.63 10.44 2.32
N LEU A 16 -2.08 9.20 2.16
CA LEU A 16 -2.74 8.71 0.96
C LEU A 16 -4.22 8.44 1.25
N SER A 17 -5.09 8.78 0.32
CA SER A 17 -6.47 8.29 0.31
C SER A 17 -6.52 6.80 -0.02
N ARG A 18 -7.67 6.17 0.17
CA ARG A 18 -7.91 4.76 -0.18
C ARG A 18 -7.49 4.42 -1.62
N VAL A 19 -7.81 5.30 -2.57
CA VAL A 19 -7.50 5.10 -3.99
C VAL A 19 -6.00 5.27 -4.25
N GLU A 20 -5.38 6.27 -3.64
CA GLU A 20 -3.94 6.52 -3.77
C GLU A 20 -3.10 5.41 -3.12
N GLY A 21 -3.52 4.88 -1.97
CA GLY A 21 -2.84 3.77 -1.30
C GLY A 21 -2.86 2.48 -2.13
N ALA A 22 -4.01 2.16 -2.73
CA ALA A 22 -4.13 1.03 -3.65
C ALA A 22 -3.26 1.21 -4.89
N ALA A 23 -3.26 2.41 -5.49
CA ALA A 23 -2.42 2.74 -6.63
C ALA A 23 -0.91 2.70 -6.28
N TYR A 24 -0.53 3.13 -5.08
CA TYR A 24 0.86 3.12 -4.60
C TYR A 24 1.44 1.71 -4.52
N ILE A 25 0.64 0.74 -4.07
CA ILE A 25 1.04 -0.68 -3.98
C ILE A 25 0.83 -1.42 -5.32
N GLY A 26 0.09 -0.84 -6.26
CA GLY A 26 -0.17 -1.44 -7.58
C GLY A 26 -1.30 -2.47 -7.59
N ILE A 27 -2.30 -2.34 -6.70
CA ILE A 27 -3.45 -3.26 -6.60
C ILE A 27 -4.79 -2.52 -6.79
N SER A 28 -5.87 -3.28 -6.98
CA SER A 28 -7.21 -2.71 -7.05
C SER A 28 -7.67 -2.21 -5.68
N VAL A 29 -8.54 -1.21 -5.69
CA VAL A 29 -9.12 -0.59 -4.48
C VAL A 29 -9.94 -1.58 -3.64
N SER A 30 -10.54 -2.59 -4.28
CA SER A 30 -11.24 -3.66 -3.58
C SER A 30 -10.27 -4.63 -2.89
N LYS A 31 -9.17 -4.99 -3.58
CA LYS A 31 -8.14 -5.87 -3.00
C LYS A 31 -7.42 -5.19 -1.83
N PHE A 32 -7.17 -3.90 -1.95
CA PHE A 32 -6.60 -3.11 -0.86
C PHE A 32 -7.47 -3.17 0.40
N ASP A 33 -8.79 -3.01 0.28
CA ASP A 33 -9.70 -3.14 1.42
C ASP A 33 -9.70 -4.54 2.03
N GLU A 34 -9.67 -5.58 1.20
CA GLU A 34 -9.53 -6.97 1.65
C GLU A 34 -8.24 -7.14 2.46
N MET A 35 -7.10 -6.66 1.95
CA MET A 35 -5.81 -6.75 2.65
C MET A 35 -5.79 -5.97 3.97
N VAL A 36 -6.49 -4.83 4.05
CA VAL A 36 -6.64 -4.07 5.30
C VAL A 36 -7.54 -4.82 6.28
N ALA A 37 -8.64 -5.42 5.80
CA ALA A 37 -9.53 -6.23 6.64
C ALA A 37 -8.86 -7.50 7.17
N ASP A 38 -8.02 -8.14 6.34
CA ASP A 38 -7.23 -9.33 6.69
C ASP A 38 -6.03 -9.02 7.61
N GLY A 39 -5.72 -7.74 7.82
CA GLY A 39 -4.56 -7.31 8.61
C GLY A 39 -3.20 -7.41 7.91
N ARG A 40 -3.19 -7.69 6.60
CA ARG A 40 -1.96 -7.67 5.77
C ARG A 40 -1.48 -6.25 5.45
N MET A 41 -2.41 -5.29 5.47
CA MET A 41 -2.13 -3.86 5.31
C MET A 41 -2.58 -3.08 6.55
N PRO A 42 -1.92 -1.95 6.87
CA PRO A 42 -2.26 -1.17 8.06
C PRO A 42 -3.67 -0.56 7.95
N PRO A 43 -4.38 -0.43 9.07
CA PRO A 43 -5.66 0.27 9.10
C PRO A 43 -5.49 1.77 8.81
N PRO A 44 -6.52 2.44 8.28
CA PRO A 44 -6.47 3.88 8.06
C PRO A 44 -6.35 4.64 9.37
N ARG A 45 -5.63 5.76 9.34
CA ARG A 45 -5.66 6.76 10.40
C ARG A 45 -6.90 7.65 10.22
N PRO A 46 -7.80 7.73 11.23
CA PRO A 46 -8.93 8.63 11.18
C PRO A 46 -8.45 10.07 11.44
N ILE A 47 -8.57 10.94 10.44
CA ILE A 47 -8.38 12.39 10.59
C ILE A 47 -9.76 13.02 10.42
N ASP A 48 -10.42 13.28 11.54
CA ASP A 48 -11.83 13.66 11.61
C ASP A 48 -12.74 12.71 10.79
N ARG A 49 -13.23 13.18 9.64
CA ARG A 49 -14.12 12.43 8.74
C ARG A 49 -13.38 11.70 7.63
N ARG A 50 -12.06 11.89 7.50
CA ARG A 50 -11.25 11.28 6.43
C ARG A 50 -10.47 10.09 6.96
N LYS A 51 -10.40 9.06 6.13
CA LYS A 51 -9.52 7.90 6.32
C LYS A 51 -8.27 8.13 5.47
N VAL A 52 -7.13 8.25 6.12
CA VAL A 52 -5.84 8.51 5.47
C VAL A 52 -4.86 7.42 5.86
N TRP A 53 -4.15 6.86 4.88
CA TRP A 53 -3.09 5.88 5.10
C TRP A 53 -1.74 6.56 5.08
N ASP A 54 -0.87 6.15 5.99
CA ASP A 54 0.51 6.63 6.01
C ASP A 54 1.35 5.83 5.01
N ARG A 55 2.04 6.53 4.11
CA ARG A 55 2.87 5.90 3.09
C ARG A 55 3.96 4.99 3.65
N LEU A 56 4.61 5.34 4.77
CA LEU A 56 5.66 4.46 5.32
C LEU A 56 5.08 3.26 6.06
N GLU A 57 3.89 3.36 6.63
CA GLU A 57 3.22 2.19 7.19
C GLU A 57 2.86 1.20 6.08
N LEU A 58 2.39 1.70 4.94
CA LEU A 58 2.16 0.85 3.75
C LEU A 58 3.46 0.22 3.26
N ASP A 59 4.56 0.97 3.22
CA ASP A 59 5.89 0.49 2.78
C ASP A 59 6.43 -0.63 3.70
N ALA A 60 6.33 -0.43 5.01
CA ALA A 60 6.72 -1.42 6.00
C ALA A 60 5.84 -2.68 5.93
N ALA A 61 4.52 -2.52 5.77
CA ALA A 61 3.61 -3.65 5.63
C ALA A 61 3.86 -4.42 4.33
N PHE A 62 4.13 -3.71 3.23
CA PHE A 62 4.46 -4.32 1.94
C PHE A 62 5.77 -5.11 2.02
N THR A 63 6.80 -4.56 2.67
CA THR A 63 8.09 -5.24 2.87
C THR A 63 7.93 -6.53 3.70
N ASN A 64 6.97 -6.57 4.62
CA ASN A 64 6.67 -7.74 5.44
C ASN A 64 5.79 -8.79 4.73
N LEU A 65 5.30 -8.52 3.52
CA LEU A 65 4.53 -9.53 2.78
C LEU A 65 5.43 -10.73 2.44
N PRO A 66 4.91 -11.96 2.53
CA PRO A 66 5.67 -13.13 2.11
C PRO A 66 6.00 -13.01 0.62
N HIS A 67 7.23 -13.36 0.28
CA HIS A 67 7.57 -13.56 -1.13
C HIS A 67 6.87 -14.83 -1.60
N ILE A 68 6.56 -14.88 -2.89
CA ILE A 68 6.23 -16.17 -3.50
C ILE A 68 7.54 -16.95 -3.49
N GLU A 69 7.70 -17.83 -2.49
CA GLU A 69 8.71 -18.88 -2.56
C GLU A 69 8.21 -19.81 -3.66
N GLU A 70 8.73 -19.62 -4.88
CA GLU A 70 8.68 -20.67 -5.89
C GLU A 70 9.55 -21.81 -5.38
N ASP A 71 8.96 -22.68 -4.57
CA ASP A 71 9.51 -24.02 -4.34
C ASP A 71 9.33 -24.74 -5.68
N ASN A 72 10.23 -24.47 -6.62
CA ASN A 72 10.17 -24.98 -7.97
C ASN A 72 10.46 -26.49 -7.89
N PRO A 73 9.47 -27.36 -8.16
CA PRO A 73 9.62 -28.80 -7.97
C PRO A 73 10.65 -29.47 -8.89
N TRP A 74 11.31 -28.69 -9.75
CA TRP A 74 12.34 -29.12 -10.69
C TRP A 74 13.77 -28.74 -10.28
N ASP A 75 13.98 -28.05 -9.15
CA ASP A 75 15.33 -27.70 -8.64
C ASP A 75 16.04 -28.86 -7.90
N GLN A 76 15.40 -30.03 -7.75
CA GLN A 76 15.96 -31.21 -7.08
C GLN A 76 16.54 -32.27 -8.03
N VAL A 77 17.26 -31.86 -9.09
CA VAL A 77 18.01 -32.81 -9.93
C VAL A 77 19.45 -32.36 -10.16
N ALA A 78 20.36 -32.86 -9.33
CA ALA A 78 21.79 -32.91 -9.57
C ALA A 78 22.36 -34.26 -9.10
#